data_AF-A0A0Q7JXK6-F1
#
_entry.id   AF-A0A0Q7JXK6-F1
#
_cell.length_a   1.000
_cell.length_b   1.000
_cell.length_c   1.000
_cell.angle_alpha   90.00
_cell.angle_beta   90.00
_cell.angle_gamma   90.00
#
_symmetry.space_group_name_H-M   'P 1'
#
loop_
_entity.id
_entity.type
_entity.pdbx_description
1 polymer ?
#
loop_
_entity_poly.entity_id
_entity_poly.type
_entity_poly.pdbx_seq_one_letter_code
_entity_poly.pdbx_strand_id
1 'polypeptide(L)' 'MEIPDGPLVLRDAVAILGDDGTEVPMRRATVALCRCGKSGIAPWCDGTHRLLQRVRRADD' A
#
# COMPACT_ATOMS: atom_id res chain seq x y z
N MET A 1 10.34 12.06 2.96
CA MET A 1 10.54 11.14 4.10
C MET A 1 9.94 9.80 3.70
N GLU A 2 10.75 8.91 3.14
CA GLU A 2 10.30 7.55 2.83
C GLU A 2 10.32 6.73 4.11
N ILE A 3 9.20 6.10 4.39
CA ILE A 3 9.10 5.08 5.44
C ILE A 3 9.52 3.75 4.77
N PRO A 4 10.51 3.00 5.30
CA PRO A 4 10.85 1.66 4.80
C PRO A 4 9.61 0.76 4.76
N ASP A 5 9.37 0.04 3.66
CA ASP A 5 8.13 -0.73 3.43
C ASP A 5 6.82 0.09 3.54
N GLY A 6 6.93 1.42 3.48
CA GLY A 6 5.80 2.34 3.39
C GLY A 6 5.09 2.24 2.03
N PRO A 7 3.83 2.71 1.97
CA PRO A 7 3.01 2.57 0.77
C PRO A 7 3.55 3.40 -0.38
N LEU A 8 3.30 2.92 -1.60
CA LEU A 8 3.46 3.73 -2.80
C LEU A 8 2.24 4.64 -2.93
N VAL A 9 2.44 5.95 -2.81
CA VAL A 9 1.35 6.93 -2.92
C VAL A 9 1.27 7.43 -4.35
N LEU A 10 0.17 7.11 -5.03
CA LEU A 10 -0.14 7.62 -6.36
C LEU A 10 -1.11 8.79 -6.21
N ARG A 11 -0.82 9.89 -6.89
CA ARG A 11 -1.68 11.07 -6.97
C ARG A 11 -2.30 11.13 -8.35
N ASP A 12 -3.56 11.54 -8.41
CA ASP A 12 -4.32 11.73 -9.65
C ASP A 12 -4.33 10.48 -10.56
N ALA A 13 -4.39 9.31 -9.95
CA ALA A 13 -4.49 8.05 -10.67
C ALA A 13 -5.87 7.95 -11.35
N VAL A 14 -5.83 7.61 -12.64
CA VAL A 14 -7.02 7.46 -13.49
C VAL A 14 -7.54 6.01 -13.44
N ALA A 15 -6.63 5.04 -13.48
CA ALA A 15 -6.94 3.62 -13.38
C ALA A 15 -5.75 2.88 -12.76
N ILE A 16 -6.05 1.75 -12.11
CA ILE A 16 -5.07 0.75 -11.72
C ILE A 16 -5.50 -0.57 -12.34
N LEU A 17 -4.58 -1.21 -13.03
CA LEU A 17 -4.81 -2.51 -13.67
C LEU A 17 -4.12 -3.60 -12.85
N GLY A 18 -4.81 -4.72 -12.67
CA GLY A 18 -4.22 -5.99 -12.26
C GLY A 18 -3.28 -6.53 -13.33
N ASP A 19 -2.54 -7.58 -12.98
CA ASP A 19 -1.67 -8.30 -13.91
C ASP A 19 -2.44 -8.99 -15.05
N ASP A 20 -3.71 -9.32 -14.80
CA ASP A 20 -4.67 -9.84 -15.77
C ASP A 20 -5.35 -8.74 -16.63
N GLY A 21 -5.01 -7.47 -16.40
CA GLY A 21 -5.60 -6.32 -17.10
C GLY A 21 -6.95 -5.87 -16.56
N THR A 22 -7.46 -6.46 -15.47
CA THR A 22 -8.71 -6.02 -14.84
C THR A 22 -8.52 -4.71 -14.07
N GLU A 23 -9.51 -3.82 -14.14
CA GLU A 23 -9.47 -2.58 -13.35
C GLU A 23 -9.72 -2.87 -11.86
N VAL A 24 -8.82 -2.39 -11.01
CA VAL A 24 -8.97 -2.46 -9.56
C VAL A 24 -9.89 -1.32 -9.10
N PRO A 25 -10.97 -1.60 -8.35
CA PRO A 25 -11.91 -0.57 -7.90
C PRO A 25 -11.26 0.52 -7.05
N MET A 26 -11.23 1.75 -7.57
CA MET A 26 -10.74 2.93 -6.87
C MET A 26 -11.89 3.80 -6.35
N ARG A 27 -11.74 4.35 -5.14
CA ARG A 27 -12.73 5.30 -4.57
C ARG A 27 -12.34 6.77 -4.72
N ARG A 28 -11.08 7.03 -5.07
CA ARG A 28 -10.47 8.37 -5.14
C ARG A 28 -9.22 8.30 -6.02
N ALA A 29 -8.85 9.42 -6.64
CA ALA A 29 -7.69 9.49 -7.52
C ALA A 29 -6.35 9.43 -6.75
N THR A 30 -6.33 9.87 -5.48
CA THR A 30 -5.16 9.65 -4.62
C THR A 30 -5.28 8.33 -3.87
N VAL A 31 -4.38 7.40 -4.14
CA VAL A 31 -4.38 6.06 -3.54
C VAL A 31 -3.03 5.74 -2.89
N ALA A 32 -3.05 4.79 -1.98
CA ALA A 32 -1.87 4.26 -1.33
C ALA A 32 -1.83 2.75 -1.56
N LEU A 33 -0.84 2.28 -2.33
CA LEU A 33 -0.65 0.87 -2.64
C LEU A 33 0.24 0.22 -1.58
N CYS A 34 -0.13 -1.01 -1.19
CA CYS A 34 0.63 -1.80 -0.24
C CYS A 34 1.98 -2.22 -0.85
N ARG A 35 3.05 -2.02 -0.09
CA ARG A 35 4.40 -2.53 -0.42
C ARG A 35 4.97 -3.47 0.64
N CYS A 36 4.33 -3.56 1.81
CA CYS A 36 4.79 -4.42 2.89
C CYS A 36 4.31 -5.88 2.76
N GLY A 37 3.37 -6.17 1.85
CA GLY A 37 2.85 -7.52 1.61
C GLY A 37 1.95 -8.09 2.72
N LYS A 38 1.50 -7.26 3.67
CA LYS A 38 0.72 -7.69 4.85
C LYS A 38 -0.61 -6.97 5.03
N SER A 39 -1.05 -6.15 4.07
CA SER A 39 -2.35 -5.50 4.17
C SER A 39 -3.48 -6.51 4.05
N GLY A 40 -4.52 -6.37 4.88
CA GLY A 40 -5.76 -7.14 4.79
C GLY A 40 -6.71 -6.68 3.69
N ILE A 41 -6.42 -5.57 3.01
CA ILE A 41 -7.22 -5.00 1.92
C ILE A 41 -6.40 -4.79 0.65
N ALA A 42 -5.44 -5.68 0.38
CA ALA A 42 -4.61 -5.64 -0.81
C ALA A 42 -5.47 -5.45 -2.08
N PRO A 43 -5.04 -4.61 -3.04
CA PRO A 43 -3.72 -3.98 -3.16
C PRO A 43 -3.54 -2.68 -2.37
N TRP A 44 -4.52 -2.27 -1.56
CA TRP A 44 -4.49 -1.01 -0.82
C TRP A 44 -3.67 -1.08 0.46
N CYS A 45 -3.16 0.05 0.92
CA CYS A 45 -2.53 0.16 2.23
C CYS A 45 -3.57 0.47 3.31
N ASP A 46 -3.64 -0.37 4.35
CA ASP A 46 -4.43 -0.16 5.58
C ASP A 46 -3.62 0.37 6.78
N GLY A 47 -2.32 0.58 6.61
CA GLY A 47 -1.43 1.03 7.68
C GLY A 47 -0.71 -0.08 8.45
N THR A 48 -0.93 -1.36 8.12
CA THR A 48 -0.24 -2.51 8.76
C THR A 48 1.27 -2.38 8.76
N HIS A 49 1.87 -1.75 7.74
CA HIS A 49 3.32 -1.50 7.67
C HIS A 49 3.88 -0.80 8.92
N ARG A 50 3.10 0.09 9.55
CA ARG A 50 3.52 0.82 10.77
C ARG A 50 3.64 -0.11 11.97
N LEU A 51 2.75 -1.11 12.07
CA LEU A 51 2.79 -2.10 13.14
C LEU A 51 4.01 -3.01 12.97
N LEU A 52 4.25 -3.50 11.74
CA LEU A 52 5.40 -4.36 11.44
C LEU A 52 6.74 -3.66 11.71
N GLN A 53 6.86 -2.37 11.38
CA GLN A 53 8.07 -1.61 11.69
C GLN A 53 8.32 -1.46 13.19
N ARG A 54 7.25 -1.32 14.00
CA ARG A 54 7.39 -1.27 15.46
C ARG A 54 7.90 -2.60 16.01
N VAL A 55 7.39 -3.72 15.49
CA VAL A 55 7.84 -5.06 15.90
C VAL A 55 9.29 -5.27 15.48
N ARG A 56 9.63 -5.03 14.20
CA ARG A 56 11.01 -5.21 13.70
C ARG A 56 12.03 -4.40 14.48
N ARG A 57 11.70 -3.16 14.84
CA ARG A 57 12.57 -2.30 15.67
C ARG A 57 12.72 -2.75 17.12
N ALA A 58 11.80 -3.56 17.65
CA ALA A 58 11.90 -4.11 18.99
C ALA A 58 12.74 -5.40 19.02
N ASP A 59 12.85 -6.07 17.86
CA ASP A 59 13.64 -7.28 17.67
C ASP A 59 15.10 -6.99 17.28
N ASP A 60 15.43 -5.72 16.96
CA ASP A 60 16.76 -5.19 16.67
C ASP A 60 17.45 -4.64 17.93
#